data_AF-A0AAN7B4G6-F1
#
_entry.id   AF-A0AAN7B4G6-F1
#
_cell.length_a   1.000
_cell.length_b   1.000
_cell.length_c   1.000
_cell.angle_alpha   90.00
_cell.angle_beta   90.00
_cell.angle_gamma   90.00
#
_symmetry.space_group_name_H-M   'P 1'
#
loop_
_entity.id
_entity.type
_entity.pdbx_description
1 polymer ?
#
loop_
_entity_poly.entity_id
_entity_poly.type
_entity_poly.pdbx_seq_one_letter_code
_entity_poly.pdbx_strand_id
1 'polypeptide(L)'
;MSAKILTALPFLAVLMVRPSRTSPLFPRAEACQVPSWSVQGVSVTYSDSTDMPGTASFNITNSVTHQHEALQCELLYNTLCRIEGTALDKDLHIYFQVNLRVAVIHFSQSWTCQTTENPSLWVSLLESDVD
;
A
#
# COMPACT_ATOMS: atom_id res chain seq x y z
N MET A 1 -23.66 89.22 -17.45
CA MET A 1 -23.65 88.08 -18.40
C MET A 1 -22.24 87.50 -18.36
N SER A 2 -21.97 86.52 -17.48
CA SER A 2 -22.13 85.06 -17.68
C SER A 2 -20.89 84.42 -18.36
N ALA A 3 -20.03 83.83 -17.50
CA ALA A 3 -19.17 82.63 -17.59
C ALA A 3 -18.61 82.16 -18.95
N LYS A 4 -17.43 81.52 -19.06
CA LYS A 4 -16.97 80.31 -18.35
C LYS A 4 -15.45 80.11 -18.51
N ILE A 5 -14.80 79.76 -17.41
CA ILE A 5 -13.46 79.15 -17.36
C ILE A 5 -13.66 77.64 -17.49
N LEU A 6 -12.93 76.98 -18.42
CA LEU A 6 -12.85 75.52 -18.49
C LEU A 6 -11.40 75.12 -18.17
N THR A 7 -11.15 74.79 -16.90
CA THR A 7 -9.95 74.09 -16.46
C THR A 7 -10.19 72.58 -16.57
N ALA A 8 -9.46 71.91 -17.45
CA ALA A 8 -9.42 70.45 -17.52
C ALA A 8 -8.44 69.91 -16.46
N LEU A 9 -8.94 69.03 -15.57
CA LEU A 9 -8.13 68.26 -14.63
C LEU A 9 -7.83 66.87 -15.22
N PRO A 10 -6.63 66.30 -15.01
CA PRO A 10 -6.23 65.03 -15.59
C PRO A 10 -6.83 63.85 -14.78
N PHE A 11 -7.36 62.87 -15.49
CA PHE A 11 -7.75 61.58 -14.91
C PHE A 11 -6.50 60.80 -14.48
N LEU A 12 -6.32 60.66 -13.16
CA LEU A 12 -5.32 59.79 -12.55
C LEU A 12 -5.85 58.34 -12.65
N ALA A 13 -5.30 57.55 -13.58
CA ALA A 13 -5.60 56.13 -13.69
C ALA A 13 -4.86 55.36 -12.59
N VAL A 14 -5.60 54.87 -11.59
CA VAL A 14 -5.06 53.99 -10.55
C VAL A 14 -4.99 52.57 -11.10
N LEU A 15 -3.77 52.10 -11.39
CA LEU A 15 -3.50 50.70 -11.70
C LEU A 15 -3.67 49.85 -10.43
N MET A 16 -4.80 49.14 -10.33
CA MET A 16 -4.97 48.11 -9.31
C MET A 16 -4.17 46.87 -9.71
N VAL A 17 -2.95 46.75 -9.17
CA VAL A 17 -2.18 45.49 -9.23
C VAL A 17 -2.92 44.46 -8.37
N ARG A 18 -3.61 43.52 -9.01
CA ARG A 18 -4.19 42.37 -8.32
C ARG A 18 -3.04 41.52 -7.76
N PRO A 19 -3.01 41.22 -6.45
CA PRO A 19 -2.07 40.26 -5.92
C PRO A 19 -2.37 38.90 -6.55
N SER A 20 -1.43 38.40 -7.34
CA SER A 20 -1.42 37.03 -7.81
C SER A 20 -1.47 36.13 -6.59
N ARG A 21 -2.60 35.45 -6.35
CA ARG A 21 -2.69 34.38 -5.36
C ARG A 21 -1.72 33.28 -5.78
N THR A 22 -0.52 33.27 -5.21
CA THR A 22 0.30 32.08 -5.16
C THR A 22 -0.46 31.05 -4.33
N SER A 23 -1.05 30.07 -5.01
CA SER A 23 -1.58 28.87 -4.36
C SER A 23 -0.46 28.27 -3.49
N PRO A 24 -0.70 27.97 -2.21
CA PRO A 24 0.27 27.20 -1.45
C PRO A 24 0.50 25.88 -2.19
N LEU A 25 1.76 25.58 -2.48
CA LEU A 25 2.18 24.24 -2.87
C LEU A 25 1.88 23.34 -1.68
N PHE A 26 0.69 22.72 -1.68
CA PHE A 26 0.38 21.68 -0.71
C PHE A 26 1.48 20.63 -0.79
N PRO A 27 2.13 20.27 0.33
CA PRO A 27 3.02 19.12 0.33
C PRO A 27 2.19 17.93 -0.15
N ARG A 28 2.57 17.38 -1.29
CA ARG A 28 1.95 16.18 -1.83
C ARG A 28 2.16 15.10 -0.79
N ALA A 29 1.09 14.65 -0.12
CA ALA A 29 1.16 13.54 0.81
C ALA A 29 1.88 12.38 0.10
N GLU A 30 3.01 11.93 0.65
CA GLU A 30 3.69 10.76 0.13
C GLU A 30 2.72 9.57 0.25
N ALA A 31 2.49 8.89 -0.86
CA ALA A 31 1.65 7.72 -0.87
C ALA A 31 2.27 6.66 0.04
N CYS A 32 1.50 6.16 1.00
CA CYS A 32 1.97 5.11 1.90
C CYS A 32 2.39 3.89 1.08
N GLN A 33 3.64 3.46 1.24
CA GLN A 33 4.15 2.28 0.57
C GLN A 33 3.59 1.03 1.26
N VAL A 34 2.58 0.42 0.64
CA VAL A 34 1.99 -0.84 1.12
C VAL A 34 2.91 -1.98 0.70
N PRO A 35 3.42 -2.80 1.65
CA PRO A 35 4.25 -3.94 1.28
C PRO A 35 3.43 -4.99 0.54
N SER A 36 3.91 -5.41 -0.61
CA SER A 36 3.49 -6.65 -1.27
C SER A 36 4.60 -7.71 -1.19
N TRP A 37 4.22 -8.98 -1.28
CA TRP A 37 5.14 -10.12 -1.15
C TRP A 37 5.16 -10.93 -2.44
N SER A 38 6.36 -11.23 -2.94
CA SER A 38 6.54 -12.20 -4.02
C SER A 38 6.97 -13.54 -3.47
N VAL A 39 6.44 -14.63 -4.03
CA VAL A 39 6.79 -16.01 -3.66
C VAL A 39 7.62 -16.67 -4.74
N GLN A 40 8.65 -17.41 -4.34
CA GLN A 40 9.49 -18.21 -5.24
C GLN A 40 9.81 -19.58 -4.63
N GLY A 41 10.10 -20.55 -5.50
CA GLY A 41 10.62 -21.86 -5.08
C GLY A 41 9.66 -22.67 -4.20
N VAL A 42 8.35 -22.64 -4.49
CA VAL A 42 7.37 -23.44 -3.75
C VAL A 42 7.67 -24.93 -3.96
N SER A 43 7.91 -25.62 -2.86
CA SER A 43 8.14 -27.07 -2.82
C SER A 43 7.27 -27.69 -1.74
N VAL A 44 6.57 -28.76 -2.10
CA VAL A 44 5.66 -29.49 -1.22
C VAL A 44 6.08 -30.95 -1.19
N THR A 45 6.21 -31.49 0.01
CA THR A 45 6.36 -32.92 0.25
C THR A 45 5.10 -33.43 0.94
N TYR A 46 4.59 -34.56 0.46
CA TYR A 46 3.46 -35.25 1.05
C TYR A 46 3.98 -36.46 1.82
N SER A 47 3.31 -36.80 2.91
CA SER A 47 3.63 -37.98 3.70
C SER A 47 2.39 -38.80 3.96
N ASP A 48 2.46 -40.10 3.67
CA ASP A 48 1.39 -41.06 3.97
C ASP A 48 1.48 -41.60 5.42
N SER A 49 2.52 -41.19 6.16
CA SER A 49 2.72 -41.59 7.56
C SER A 49 1.90 -40.70 8.49
N THR A 50 1.25 -41.31 9.49
CA THR A 50 0.60 -40.58 10.58
C THR A 50 1.59 -39.85 11.49
N ASP A 51 2.85 -40.25 11.48
CA ASP A 51 3.87 -39.80 12.43
C ASP A 51 4.78 -38.71 11.84
N MET A 52 4.71 -38.50 10.52
CA MET A 52 5.47 -37.47 9.82
C MET A 52 4.52 -36.66 8.94
N PRO A 53 4.20 -35.40 9.27
CA PRO A 53 3.40 -34.57 8.39
C PRO A 53 4.17 -34.26 7.09
N GLY A 54 3.45 -34.01 6.00
CA GLY A 54 4.03 -33.38 4.83
C GLY A 54 4.60 -32.00 5.16
N THR A 55 5.45 -31.46 4.31
CA THR A 55 6.03 -30.13 4.52
C THR A 55 5.86 -29.26 3.28
N ALA A 56 5.68 -27.96 3.49
CA ALA A 56 5.78 -26.95 2.44
C ALA A 56 6.96 -26.02 2.75
N SER A 57 7.68 -25.64 1.71
CA SER A 57 8.78 -24.69 1.77
C SER A 57 8.71 -23.71 0.60
N PHE A 58 9.02 -22.45 0.86
CA PHE A 58 8.98 -21.38 -0.14
C PHE A 58 9.77 -20.16 0.35
N ASN A 59 10.22 -19.33 -0.60
CA ASN A 59 10.90 -18.08 -0.30
C ASN A 59 9.94 -16.92 -0.53
N ILE A 60 9.92 -15.96 0.40
CA ILE A 60 9.19 -14.71 0.26
C ILE A 60 10.15 -13.54 0.12
N THR A 61 9.74 -12.52 -0.63
CA THR A 61 10.49 -11.26 -0.77
C THR A 61 9.56 -10.09 -0.56
N ASN A 62 9.93 -9.18 0.34
CA ASN A 62 9.20 -7.94 0.55
C ASN A 62 9.53 -6.95 -0.58
N SER A 63 8.50 -6.41 -1.24
CA SER A 63 8.67 -5.47 -2.35
C SER A 63 9.23 -4.10 -1.96
N VAL A 64 9.10 -3.70 -0.69
CA VAL A 64 9.55 -2.39 -0.18
C VAL A 64 10.96 -2.51 0.41
N THR A 65 11.20 -3.50 1.26
CA THR A 65 12.50 -3.66 1.94
C THR A 65 13.49 -4.48 1.13
N HIS A 66 13.04 -5.18 0.09
CA HIS A 66 13.81 -6.14 -0.69
C HIS A 66 14.48 -7.23 0.16
N GLN A 67 13.97 -7.46 1.37
CA GLN A 67 14.44 -8.55 2.23
C GLN A 67 13.80 -9.87 1.81
N HIS A 68 14.59 -10.92 1.92
CA HIS A 68 14.20 -12.28 1.55
C HIS A 68 14.16 -13.16 2.80
N GLU A 69 13.17 -14.04 2.87
CA GLU A 69 13.06 -15.02 3.94
C GLU A 69 12.65 -16.38 3.37
N ALA A 70 13.36 -17.43 3.80
CA ALA A 70 13.02 -18.81 3.49
C ALA A 70 12.12 -19.35 4.59
N LEU A 71 10.95 -19.83 4.20
CA LEU A 71 9.93 -20.33 5.11
C LEU A 71 9.69 -21.81 4.89
N GLN A 72 9.43 -22.51 5.99
CA GLN A 72 9.04 -23.91 5.99
C GLN A 72 7.97 -24.14 7.06
N CYS A 73 6.98 -24.95 6.73
CA CYS A 73 5.89 -25.31 7.64
C CYS A 73 5.47 -26.77 7.43
N GLU A 74 4.93 -27.37 8.49
CA GLU A 74 4.29 -28.69 8.43
C GLU A 74 2.86 -28.55 7.90
N LEU A 75 2.46 -29.47 7.02
CA LEU A 75 1.13 -29.52 6.44
C LEU A 75 0.21 -30.35 7.33
N LEU A 76 -0.78 -29.68 7.92
CA LEU A 76 -1.91 -30.33 8.57
C LEU A 76 -2.75 -31.03 7.49
N TYR A 77 -2.96 -32.34 7.69
CA TYR A 77 -3.67 -33.20 6.75
C TYR A 77 -3.14 -33.12 5.31
N ASN A 78 -1.83 -32.89 5.13
CA ASN A 78 -1.19 -32.77 3.82
C ASN A 78 -1.76 -31.66 2.91
N THR A 79 -2.50 -30.69 3.47
CA THR A 79 -3.20 -29.70 2.67
C THR A 79 -3.00 -28.27 3.14
N LEU A 80 -2.81 -28.01 4.43
CA LEU A 80 -2.78 -26.64 4.94
C LEU A 80 -1.63 -26.41 5.92
N CYS A 81 -1.03 -25.23 5.87
CA CYS A 81 -0.18 -24.74 6.95
C CYS A 81 -0.43 -23.26 7.20
N ARG A 82 -0.11 -22.83 8.43
CA ARG A 82 -0.21 -21.44 8.86
C ARG A 82 1.10 -21.01 9.50
N ILE A 83 1.56 -19.82 9.14
CA ILE A 83 2.73 -19.17 9.74
C ILE A 83 2.23 -17.88 10.40
N GLU A 84 2.59 -17.68 11.66
CA GLU A 84 2.13 -16.60 12.52
C GLU A 84 3.30 -15.70 12.87
N GLY A 85 3.52 -14.68 12.04
CA GLY A 85 4.72 -13.87 12.10
C GLY A 85 5.92 -14.58 11.49
N THR A 86 6.88 -13.76 11.09
CA THR A 86 8.13 -14.15 10.44
C THR A 86 9.30 -13.43 11.10
N ALA A 87 10.53 -13.76 10.73
CA ALA A 87 11.70 -13.04 11.23
C ALA A 87 11.73 -11.59 10.74
N LEU A 88 11.22 -11.33 9.52
CA LEU A 88 11.15 -9.99 8.93
C LEU A 88 9.98 -9.17 9.46
N ASP A 89 8.84 -9.80 9.69
CA ASP A 89 7.60 -9.13 10.08
C ASP A 89 6.76 -10.01 11.01
N LYS A 90 6.55 -9.53 12.24
CA LYS A 90 5.77 -10.24 13.27
C LYS A 90 4.27 -10.19 13.06
N ASP A 91 3.78 -9.21 12.29
CA ASP A 91 2.37 -9.01 12.00
C ASP A 91 1.97 -9.70 10.68
N LEU A 92 2.93 -10.34 9.99
CA LEU A 92 2.68 -11.11 8.77
C LEU A 92 2.14 -12.50 9.10
N HIS A 93 0.90 -12.75 8.70
CA HIS A 93 0.24 -14.04 8.76
C HIS A 93 0.17 -14.64 7.35
N ILE A 94 0.63 -15.89 7.22
CA ILE A 94 0.65 -16.59 5.93
C ILE A 94 -0.21 -17.84 6.06
N TYR A 95 -1.18 -17.98 5.16
CA TYR A 95 -1.98 -19.18 5.02
C TYR A 95 -1.63 -19.86 3.69
N PHE A 96 -1.08 -21.07 3.78
CA PHE A 96 -0.73 -21.88 2.64
C PHE A 96 -1.72 -23.03 2.54
N GLN A 97 -2.34 -23.18 1.38
CA GLN A 97 -3.21 -24.30 1.06
C GLN A 97 -2.73 -24.96 -0.22
N VAL A 98 -2.63 -26.28 -0.20
CA VAL A 98 -2.32 -27.09 -1.39
C VAL A 98 -3.42 -28.11 -1.61
N ASN A 99 -3.85 -28.22 -2.86
CA ASN A 99 -4.78 -29.22 -3.32
C ASN A 99 -4.30 -29.77 -4.66
N LEU A 100 -3.82 -31.01 -4.66
CA LEU A 100 -3.35 -31.81 -5.81
C LEU A 100 -2.31 -31.11 -6.71
N ARG A 101 -2.73 -30.09 -7.45
CA ARG A 101 -1.92 -29.35 -8.44
C ARG A 101 -1.91 -27.83 -8.23
N VAL A 102 -2.68 -27.33 -7.27
CA VAL A 102 -2.79 -25.89 -7.01
C VAL A 102 -2.28 -25.63 -5.60
N ALA A 103 -1.36 -24.68 -5.48
CA ALA A 103 -0.97 -24.08 -4.22
C ALA A 103 -1.49 -22.64 -4.19
N VAL A 104 -2.14 -22.28 -3.09
CA VAL A 104 -2.67 -20.95 -2.82
C VAL A 104 -1.98 -20.42 -1.58
N ILE A 105 -1.49 -19.20 -1.64
CA ILE A 105 -0.77 -18.55 -0.54
C ILE A 105 -1.44 -17.21 -0.31
N HIS A 106 -1.97 -17.03 0.90
CA HIS A 106 -2.58 -15.79 1.33
C HIS A 106 -1.66 -15.09 2.33
N PHE A 107 -1.42 -13.82 2.07
CA PHE A 107 -0.69 -12.92 2.98
C PHE A 107 -1.69 -11.98 3.64
N SER A 108 -1.67 -11.94 4.96
CA SER A 108 -2.44 -10.99 5.76
C SER A 108 -1.47 -10.28 6.69
N GLN A 109 -1.44 -8.96 6.66
CA GLN A 109 -0.53 -8.17 7.49
C GLN A 109 -1.22 -6.88 7.93
N SER A 110 -0.89 -6.39 9.12
CA SER A 110 -1.26 -5.02 9.53
C SER A 110 -0.07 -4.09 9.35
N TRP A 111 -0.30 -2.91 8.78
CA TRP A 111 0.71 -1.87 8.69
C TRP A 111 0.14 -0.53 9.14
N THR A 112 1.00 0.32 9.69
CA THR A 112 0.64 1.70 10.03
C THR A 112 1.28 2.65 9.04
N CYS A 113 0.45 3.45 8.38
CA CYS A 113 0.94 4.56 7.58
C CYS A 113 1.15 5.76 8.49
N GLN A 114 2.40 6.26 8.61
CA GLN A 114 2.61 7.58 9.15
C GLN A 114 2.20 8.61 8.09
N THR A 115 0.91 8.93 8.05
CA THR A 115 0.45 10.13 7.33
C THR A 115 0.88 11.33 8.16
N THR A 116 1.74 12.18 7.61
CA THR A 116 2.15 13.43 8.25
C THR A 116 1.02 14.46 8.37
N GLU A 117 -0.18 14.22 7.83
CA GLU A 117 -1.32 15.13 7.99
C GLU A 117 -2.68 14.40 8.13
N ASN A 118 -3.36 14.69 9.27
CA ASN A 118 -4.81 14.70 9.56
C ASN A 118 -5.68 13.43 9.32
N PRO A 119 -6.33 12.85 10.36
CA PRO A 119 -6.99 11.54 10.31
C PRO A 119 -8.41 11.50 9.68
N SER A 120 -8.70 12.30 8.66
CA SER A 120 -10.06 12.36 8.08
C SER A 120 -10.09 12.10 6.58
N LEU A 121 -9.74 10.90 6.13
CA LEU A 121 -10.05 10.45 4.77
C LEU A 121 -10.40 8.96 4.76
N TRP A 122 -11.69 8.71 4.51
CA TRP A 122 -12.30 7.39 4.39
C TRP A 122 -11.69 6.63 3.20
N VAL A 123 -11.28 5.37 3.43
CA VAL A 123 -10.81 4.45 2.39
C VAL A 123 -12.02 3.94 1.61
N SER A 124 -12.10 4.26 0.33
CA SER A 124 -13.02 3.60 -0.61
C SER A 124 -12.40 2.27 -1.05
N LEU A 125 -13.11 1.18 -0.77
CA LEU A 125 -12.81 -0.17 -1.27
C LEU A 125 -12.82 -0.17 -2.81
N LEU A 126 -11.74 -0.65 -3.42
CA LEU A 126 -11.70 -1.04 -4.82
C LEU A 126 -11.90 -2.55 -4.89
N GLU A 127 -13.11 -2.96 -5.27
CA GLU A 127 -13.35 -4.30 -5.81
C GLU A 127 -12.74 -4.34 -7.21
N SER A 128 -11.91 -5.36 -7.48
CA SER A 128 -11.47 -5.69 -8.83
C SER A 128 -12.14 -7.01 -9.18
N ASP A 129 -13.13 -6.94 -10.06
CA ASP A 129 -13.63 -8.11 -10.77
C ASP A 129 -12.52 -8.66 -11.68
N VAL A 130 -12.42 -9.98 -11.75
CA VAL A 130 -11.58 -10.72 -12.69
C VAL A 130 -12.54 -11.39 -13.66
N ASP A 131 -12.45 -11.00 -14.93
CA ASP A 131 -13.06 -11.72 -16.07
C ASP A 131 -12.44 -13.12 -16.24
#